data_AF-A0A6H9WSB0-F1
#
_entry.id   AF-A0A6H9WSB0-F1
#
_cell.length_a   1.000
_cell.length_b   1.000
_cell.length_c   1.000
_cell.angle_alpha   90.00
_cell.angle_beta   90.00
_cell.angle_gamma   90.00
#
_symmetry.space_group_name_H-M   'P 1'
#
loop_
_entity.id
_entity.type
_entity.pdbx_description
1 polymer ?
#
loop_
_entity_poly.entity_id
_entity_poly.type
_entity_poly.pdbx_seq_one_letter_code
_entity_poly.pdbx_strand_id
1 'polypeptide(L)'
;MSSIPPRIPPRIHSPSNGGGPARPEVALEQQLKSDPKRFGDVVAPSSAWSLVVGIGIIAGLVLLVRNVISAFVSLGNARNKAAGATFFDLFASTTGRDGSFSPGLWLLVWGPLILFAIAIVAALIDKATSAGRLQRAQQAFAQSGFVVDPIVIPVQLTRTNDASVTPLLLVGPTASAQQAEAWVAAFANRLQTSPDEFAAFSKAAFSALGSSVKSGDCEKAVAADTLVPDAPAGAFFKISREKGLKIGRYVAVWASKPSGPLRAVHIAA
;
A
#
# COMPACT_ATOMS: atom_id res chain seq x y z
N MET A 1 44.40 20.50 29.88
CA MET A 1 43.49 19.76 28.98
C MET A 1 42.17 20.53 28.96
N SER A 2 41.91 21.24 27.87
CA SER A 2 40.83 22.24 27.73
C SER A 2 39.61 21.57 27.09
N SER A 3 38.44 21.67 27.74
CA SER A 3 37.16 21.17 27.26
C SER A 3 36.48 22.20 26.37
N ILE A 4 36.23 21.85 25.10
CA ILE A 4 35.45 22.66 24.18
C ILE A 4 33.97 22.32 24.41
N PRO A 5 33.11 23.27 24.82
CA PRO A 5 31.67 23.03 24.89
C PRO A 5 31.05 23.01 23.48
N PRO A 6 29.98 22.22 23.27
CA PRO A 6 29.35 22.08 21.95
C PRO A 6 28.67 23.39 21.50
N ARG A 7 28.96 23.80 20.25
CA ARG A 7 28.29 24.92 19.56
C ARG A 7 26.81 24.58 19.34
N ILE A 8 25.93 25.30 20.03
CA ILE A 8 24.49 25.37 19.70
C ILE A 8 24.36 26.22 18.42
N PRO A 9 23.75 25.73 17.32
CA PRO A 9 23.50 26.56 16.15
C PRO A 9 22.48 27.67 16.50
N PRO A 10 22.60 28.86 15.91
CA PRO A 10 21.76 30.00 16.27
C PRO A 10 20.29 29.73 15.93
N ARG A 11 19.40 30.04 16.88
CA ARG A 11 17.95 30.14 16.65
C ARG A 11 17.70 31.18 15.56
N ILE A 12 17.15 30.75 14.43
CA ILE A 12 16.59 31.66 13.43
C ILE A 12 15.32 32.24 14.05
N HIS A 13 15.38 33.51 14.46
CA HIS A 13 14.18 34.31 14.71
C HIS A 13 13.63 34.77 13.36
N SER A 14 12.47 34.24 12.98
CA SER A 14 11.67 34.82 11.91
C SER A 14 10.91 36.04 12.46
N PRO A 15 11.06 37.23 11.88
CA PRO A 15 10.25 38.38 12.25
C PRO A 15 8.83 38.24 11.72
N SER A 16 7.90 38.82 12.48
CA SER A 16 6.46 38.93 12.22
C SER A 16 6.11 39.89 11.08
N ASN A 17 5.04 39.54 10.36
CA ASN A 17 4.18 40.34 9.47
C ASN A 17 4.67 40.60 8.02
N GLY A 18 3.91 40.03 7.07
CA GLY A 18 3.85 40.44 5.66
C GLY A 18 4.31 39.36 4.68
N GLY A 19 3.37 38.60 4.11
CA GLY A 19 3.62 37.73 2.95
C GLY A 19 4.65 36.62 3.16
N GLY A 20 4.36 35.65 4.02
CA GLY A 20 5.21 34.46 4.14
C GLY A 20 5.29 33.69 2.81
N PRO A 21 6.43 33.02 2.50
CA PRO A 21 6.52 32.15 1.34
C PRO A 21 5.36 31.14 1.40
N ALA A 22 4.65 30.95 0.28
CA ALA A 22 3.58 29.97 0.19
C ALA A 22 4.09 28.64 0.78
N ARG A 23 3.40 28.12 1.80
CA ARG A 23 3.82 26.86 2.42
C ARG A 23 3.98 25.83 1.29
N PRO A 24 5.09 25.10 1.18
CA PRO A 24 5.35 24.22 0.05
C PRO A 24 4.24 23.18 -0.16
N GLU A 25 3.58 22.77 0.92
CA GLU A 25 2.39 21.90 0.92
C GLU A 25 1.22 22.47 0.12
N VAL A 26 0.96 23.78 0.19
CA VAL A 26 -0.15 24.45 -0.51
C VAL A 26 0.13 24.52 -2.01
N ALA A 27 1.37 24.84 -2.40
CA ALA A 27 1.76 24.84 -3.82
C ALA A 27 1.69 23.43 -4.42
N LEU A 28 2.15 22.42 -3.67
CA LEU A 28 2.08 21.02 -4.08
C LEU A 28 0.64 20.51 -4.15
N GLU A 29 -0.22 20.88 -3.20
CA GLU A 29 -1.64 20.59 -3.23
C GLU A 29 -2.30 21.17 -4.49
N GLN A 30 -2.06 22.45 -4.78
CA GLN A 30 -2.59 23.09 -5.98
C GLN A 30 -2.15 22.38 -7.25
N GLN A 31 -0.85 22.03 -7.36
CA GLN A 31 -0.32 21.26 -8.49
C GLN A 31 -1.01 19.90 -8.64
N LEU A 32 -1.18 19.15 -7.55
CA LEU A 32 -1.86 17.85 -7.57
C LEU A 32 -3.35 17.96 -7.95
N LYS A 33 -4.00 19.06 -7.57
CA LYS A 33 -5.40 19.34 -7.95
C LYS A 33 -5.50 19.70 -9.44
N SER A 34 -4.56 20.47 -9.98
CA SER A 34 -4.63 21.00 -11.35
C SER A 34 -4.02 20.09 -12.42
N ASP A 35 -3.02 19.27 -12.10
CA ASP A 35 -2.26 18.47 -13.07
C ASP A 35 -2.52 16.96 -12.90
N PRO A 36 -3.31 16.34 -13.81
CA PRO A 36 -3.58 14.90 -13.78
C PRO A 36 -2.34 14.03 -13.91
N LYS A 37 -1.33 14.48 -14.66
CA LYS A 37 -0.09 13.70 -14.87
C LYS A 37 0.71 13.69 -13.58
N ARG A 38 0.93 14.87 -12.99
CA ARG A 38 1.63 14.98 -11.70
C ARG A 38 0.92 14.21 -10.59
N PHE A 39 -0.42 14.23 -10.59
CA PHE A 39 -1.20 13.42 -9.66
C PHE A 39 -0.99 11.92 -9.89
N GLY A 40 -0.95 11.45 -11.14
CA GLY A 40 -0.70 10.05 -11.48
C GLY A 40 0.72 9.55 -11.18
N ASP A 41 1.72 10.43 -11.25
CA ASP A 41 3.11 10.12 -10.87
C ASP A 41 3.24 9.85 -9.36
N VAL A 42 2.40 10.52 -8.57
CA VAL A 42 2.42 10.50 -7.11
C VAL A 42 1.45 9.47 -6.53
N VAL A 43 0.27 9.36 -7.13
CA VAL A 43 -0.83 8.52 -6.68
C VAL A 43 -1.08 7.43 -7.69
N ALA A 44 -0.73 6.19 -7.33
CA ALA A 44 -1.14 5.00 -8.07
C ALA A 44 -2.46 4.46 -7.48
N PRO A 45 -3.62 4.63 -8.14
CA PRO A 45 -4.86 4.05 -7.65
C PRO A 45 -4.78 2.52 -7.75
N SER A 46 -5.07 1.83 -6.65
CA SER A 46 -5.13 0.38 -6.62
C SER A 46 -6.21 -0.15 -7.57
N SER A 47 -6.01 -1.37 -8.07
CA SER A 47 -6.99 -2.05 -8.92
C SER A 47 -7.23 -3.46 -8.41
N ALA A 48 -8.49 -3.89 -8.36
CA ALA A 48 -8.78 -5.29 -8.08
C ALA A 48 -8.23 -6.20 -9.19
N TRP A 49 -8.10 -5.69 -10.41
CA TRP A 49 -7.56 -6.43 -11.54
C TRP A 49 -6.05 -6.66 -11.44
N SER A 50 -5.29 -5.74 -10.85
CA SER A 50 -3.85 -5.95 -10.65
C SER A 50 -3.56 -7.13 -9.72
N LEU A 51 -4.45 -7.39 -8.76
CA LEU A 51 -4.38 -8.58 -7.90
C LEU A 51 -4.66 -9.86 -8.70
N VAL A 52 -5.72 -9.86 -9.52
CA VAL A 52 -6.06 -11.00 -10.38
C VAL A 52 -4.90 -11.31 -11.34
N VAL A 53 -4.27 -10.27 -11.90
CA VAL A 53 -3.05 -10.41 -12.72
C VAL A 53 -1.92 -11.05 -11.93
N GLY A 54 -1.61 -10.53 -10.73
CA GLY A 54 -0.54 -11.05 -9.88
C GLY A 54 -0.77 -12.51 -9.48
N ILE A 55 -1.96 -12.85 -8.98
CA ILE A 55 -2.30 -14.22 -8.60
C ILE A 55 -2.30 -15.14 -9.83
N GLY A 56 -2.92 -14.71 -10.93
CA GLY A 56 -3.00 -15.50 -12.16
C GLY A 56 -1.62 -15.84 -12.72
N ILE A 57 -0.69 -14.87 -12.73
CA ILE A 57 0.69 -15.08 -13.18
C ILE A 57 1.44 -16.01 -12.21
N ILE A 58 1.40 -15.74 -10.90
CA ILE A 58 2.17 -16.54 -9.93
C ILE A 58 1.64 -17.98 -9.88
N ALA A 59 0.34 -18.17 -9.74
CA ALA A 59 -0.28 -19.49 -9.70
C ALA A 59 -0.08 -20.22 -11.05
N GLY A 60 -0.26 -19.51 -12.16
CA GLY A 60 0.01 -20.03 -13.50
C GLY A 60 1.45 -20.50 -13.66
N LEU A 61 2.43 -19.71 -13.20
CA LEU A 61 3.85 -20.04 -13.28
C LEU A 61 4.21 -21.25 -12.40
N VAL A 62 3.74 -21.29 -11.16
CA VAL A 62 3.99 -22.41 -10.23
C VAL A 62 3.45 -23.72 -10.81
N LEU A 63 2.21 -23.69 -11.33
CA LEU A 63 1.61 -24.87 -11.92
C LEU A 63 2.28 -25.25 -13.26
N LEU A 64 2.70 -24.28 -14.07
CA LEU A 64 3.44 -24.53 -15.31
C LEU A 64 4.78 -25.21 -15.02
N VAL A 65 5.56 -24.69 -14.06
CA VAL A 65 6.83 -25.28 -13.65
C VAL A 65 6.62 -26.70 -13.14
N ARG A 66 5.60 -26.93 -12.32
CA ARG A 66 5.22 -28.27 -11.87
C ARG A 66 4.93 -29.21 -13.04
N ASN A 67 4.19 -28.75 -14.04
CA ASN A 67 3.84 -29.55 -15.22
C ASN A 67 5.08 -29.89 -16.06
N VAL A 68 5.98 -28.92 -16.25
CA VAL A 68 7.25 -29.13 -16.97
C VAL A 68 8.12 -30.16 -16.24
N ILE A 69 8.32 -30.01 -14.92
CA ILE A 69 9.07 -30.98 -14.12
C ILE A 69 8.44 -32.37 -14.19
N SER A 70 7.12 -32.45 -14.03
CA SER A 70 6.39 -33.72 -14.10
C SER A 70 6.56 -34.39 -15.47
N ALA A 71 6.48 -33.62 -16.56
CA ALA A 71 6.67 -34.16 -17.91
C ALA A 71 8.12 -34.65 -18.12
N PHE A 72 9.13 -33.91 -17.67
CA PHE A 72 10.53 -34.34 -17.76
C PHE A 72 10.80 -35.62 -16.96
N VAL A 73 10.24 -35.74 -15.74
CA VAL A 73 10.34 -36.97 -14.93
C VAL A 73 9.61 -38.13 -15.61
N SER A 74 8.44 -37.87 -16.22
CA SER A 74 7.68 -38.90 -16.93
C SER A 74 8.38 -39.40 -18.19
N LEU A 75 9.04 -38.50 -18.94
CA LEU A 75 9.79 -38.79 -20.15
C LEU A 75 11.14 -39.46 -19.87
N GLY A 76 11.83 -39.07 -18.79
CA GLY A 76 13.13 -39.60 -18.41
C GLY A 76 13.10 -40.98 -17.75
N ASN A 77 11.91 -41.49 -17.41
CA ASN A 77 11.76 -42.78 -16.74
C ASN A 77 11.34 -43.86 -17.75
N ALA A 78 12.28 -44.70 -18.16
CA ALA A 78 12.11 -45.74 -19.19
C ALA A 78 11.02 -46.80 -18.86
N ARG A 79 10.52 -46.84 -17.62
CA ARG A 79 9.43 -47.74 -17.19
C ARG A 79 8.03 -47.15 -17.38
N ASN A 80 7.91 -45.87 -17.72
CA ASN A 80 6.61 -45.25 -17.97
C ASN A 80 6.15 -45.51 -19.40
N LYS A 81 4.83 -45.71 -19.59
CA LYS A 81 4.20 -45.76 -20.93
C LYS A 81 4.42 -44.48 -21.77
N ALA A 82 4.85 -43.40 -21.12
CA ALA A 82 5.19 -42.11 -21.71
C ALA A 82 6.64 -42.02 -22.24
N ALA A 83 7.49 -43.03 -21.98
CA ALA A 83 8.88 -43.03 -22.42
C ALA A 83 8.95 -42.99 -23.96
N GLY A 84 9.58 -41.95 -24.51
CA GLY A 84 9.69 -41.73 -25.96
C GLY A 84 8.56 -40.91 -26.60
N ALA A 85 7.52 -40.52 -25.86
CA ALA A 85 6.51 -39.56 -26.33
C ALA A 85 7.08 -38.14 -26.39
N THR A 86 6.51 -37.24 -27.19
CA THR A 86 6.85 -35.81 -27.08
C THR A 86 6.07 -35.16 -25.93
N PHE A 87 6.57 -34.03 -25.43
CA PHE A 87 5.84 -33.22 -24.44
C PHE A 87 4.42 -32.87 -24.92
N PHE A 88 4.26 -32.55 -26.21
CA PHE A 88 2.97 -32.19 -26.77
C PHE A 88 2.00 -33.37 -26.90
N ASP A 89 2.49 -34.57 -27.16
CA ASP A 89 1.65 -35.78 -27.19
C ASP A 89 1.07 -36.08 -25.80
N LEU A 90 1.92 -35.98 -24.77
CA LEU A 90 1.50 -36.10 -23.37
C LEU A 90 0.52 -34.99 -22.98
N PHE A 91 0.77 -33.77 -23.44
CA PHE A 91 -0.09 -32.62 -23.19
C PHE A 91 -1.47 -32.78 -23.83
N ALA A 92 -1.52 -33.22 -25.10
CA ALA A 92 -2.75 -33.37 -25.87
C ALA A 92 -3.57 -34.62 -25.47
N SER A 93 -2.94 -35.68 -24.94
CA SER A 93 -3.65 -36.86 -24.45
C SER A 93 -4.70 -36.53 -23.38
N THR A 94 -4.49 -35.44 -22.62
CA THR A 94 -5.39 -34.98 -21.57
C THR A 94 -6.75 -34.47 -22.08
N THR A 95 -6.91 -34.27 -23.39
CA THR A 95 -8.18 -33.82 -24.00
C THR A 95 -9.11 -34.98 -24.38
N GLY A 96 -8.78 -36.22 -24.00
CA GLY A 96 -9.64 -37.39 -24.22
C GLY A 96 -9.56 -37.99 -25.63
N ARG A 97 -8.53 -37.63 -26.41
CA ARG A 97 -8.32 -38.16 -27.78
C ARG A 97 -8.18 -39.69 -27.81
N ASP A 98 -7.73 -40.27 -26.71
CA ASP A 98 -7.48 -41.71 -26.57
C ASP A 98 -8.64 -42.46 -25.88
N GLY A 99 -9.83 -41.84 -25.79
CA GLY A 99 -11.04 -42.48 -25.25
C GLY A 99 -11.18 -42.43 -23.72
N SER A 100 -10.25 -41.79 -23.00
CA SER A 100 -10.37 -41.55 -21.55
C SER A 100 -10.09 -40.09 -21.21
N PHE A 101 -10.99 -39.46 -20.45
CA PHE A 101 -10.88 -38.06 -20.03
C PHE A 101 -10.84 -37.99 -18.50
N SER A 102 -9.81 -37.34 -17.96
CA SER A 102 -9.71 -37.02 -16.54
C SER A 102 -9.84 -35.52 -16.35
N PRO A 103 -10.97 -35.02 -15.79
CA PRO A 103 -11.17 -33.59 -15.56
C PRO A 103 -10.06 -32.97 -14.69
N GLY A 104 -9.58 -33.71 -13.69
CA GLY A 104 -8.51 -33.25 -12.80
C GLY A 104 -7.17 -33.12 -13.52
N LEU A 105 -6.81 -34.08 -14.37
CA LEU A 105 -5.59 -34.03 -15.16
C LEU A 105 -5.64 -32.90 -16.20
N TRP A 106 -6.79 -32.73 -16.85
CA TRP A 106 -7.02 -31.65 -17.80
C TRP A 106 -6.88 -30.28 -17.13
N LEU A 107 -7.48 -30.08 -15.95
CA LEU A 107 -7.34 -28.84 -15.17
C LEU A 107 -5.90 -28.57 -14.75
N LEU A 108 -5.14 -29.60 -14.36
CA LEU A 108 -3.73 -29.41 -14.00
C LEU A 108 -2.88 -29.00 -15.19
N VAL A 109 -3.14 -29.56 -16.37
CA VAL A 109 -2.35 -29.34 -17.59
C VAL A 109 -2.73 -28.04 -18.30
N TRP A 110 -4.03 -27.78 -18.48
CA TRP A 110 -4.56 -26.62 -19.20
C TRP A 110 -4.87 -25.43 -18.29
N GLY A 111 -5.10 -25.66 -17.00
CA GLY A 111 -5.37 -24.62 -16.01
C GLY A 111 -4.35 -23.48 -16.00
N PRO A 112 -3.02 -23.74 -16.08
CA PRO A 112 -2.03 -22.67 -16.17
C PRO A 112 -2.21 -21.78 -17.40
N LEU A 113 -2.48 -22.36 -18.57
CA LEU A 113 -2.73 -21.59 -19.80
C LEU A 113 -4.00 -20.75 -19.68
N ILE A 114 -5.06 -21.34 -19.10
CA ILE A 114 -6.32 -20.64 -18.83
C ILE A 114 -6.09 -19.49 -17.85
N LEU A 115 -5.31 -19.71 -16.79
CA LEU A 115 -4.95 -18.67 -15.81
C LEU A 115 -4.13 -17.54 -16.46
N PHE A 116 -3.19 -17.86 -17.36
CA PHE A 116 -2.47 -16.84 -18.12
C PHE A 116 -3.39 -16.05 -19.05
N ALA A 117 -4.31 -16.71 -19.74
CA ALA A 117 -5.29 -16.03 -20.59
C ALA A 117 -6.18 -15.08 -19.76
N ILE A 118 -6.68 -15.54 -18.61
CA ILE A 118 -7.44 -14.72 -17.66
C ILE A 118 -6.60 -13.54 -17.15
N ALA A 119 -5.34 -13.78 -16.80
CA ALA A 119 -4.42 -12.73 -16.35
C ALA A 119 -4.16 -11.68 -17.43
N ILE A 120 -4.02 -12.08 -18.70
CA ILE A 120 -3.87 -11.15 -19.83
C ILE A 120 -5.13 -10.31 -20.00
N VAL A 121 -6.32 -10.94 -20.00
CA VAL A 121 -7.59 -10.21 -20.10
C VAL A 121 -7.75 -9.24 -18.91
N ALA A 122 -7.43 -9.67 -17.69
CA ALA A 122 -7.43 -8.82 -16.51
C ALA A 122 -6.45 -7.64 -16.65
N ALA A 123 -5.26 -7.86 -17.18
CA ALA A 123 -4.27 -6.80 -17.43
C ALA A 123 -4.76 -5.79 -18.47
N LEU A 124 -5.44 -6.26 -19.53
CA LEU A 124 -6.05 -5.38 -20.54
C LEU A 124 -7.17 -4.54 -19.95
N ILE A 125 -8.06 -5.14 -19.15
CA ILE A 125 -9.12 -4.40 -18.43
C ILE A 125 -8.50 -3.39 -17.46
N ASP A 126 -7.44 -3.79 -16.75
CA ASP A 126 -6.75 -2.92 -15.81
C ASP A 126 -6.19 -1.68 -16.51
N LYS A 127 -5.50 -1.88 -17.63
CA LYS A 127 -4.95 -0.81 -18.47
C LYS A 127 -6.06 0.06 -19.06
N ALA A 128 -7.12 -0.53 -19.60
CA ALA A 128 -8.24 0.20 -20.20
C ALA A 128 -8.98 1.09 -19.18
N THR A 129 -9.07 0.65 -17.93
CA THR A 129 -9.77 1.41 -16.88
C THR A 129 -8.87 2.33 -16.06
N SER A 130 -7.54 2.26 -16.26
CA SER A 130 -6.54 3.03 -15.49
C SER A 130 -6.77 4.55 -15.53
N ALA A 131 -6.93 5.13 -16.73
CA ALA A 131 -7.15 6.56 -16.90
C ALA A 131 -8.43 7.04 -16.20
N GLY A 132 -9.53 6.29 -16.32
CA GLY A 132 -10.79 6.62 -15.63
C GLY A 132 -10.71 6.50 -14.12
N ARG A 133 -9.94 5.52 -13.58
CA ARG A 133 -9.67 5.43 -12.13
C ARG A 133 -8.85 6.61 -11.64
N LEU A 134 -7.81 6.98 -12.39
CA LEU A 134 -6.96 8.12 -12.06
C LEU A 134 -7.76 9.42 -12.06
N GLN A 135 -8.57 9.66 -13.09
CA GLN A 135 -9.41 10.85 -13.19
C GLN A 135 -10.42 10.95 -12.03
N ARG A 136 -11.07 9.84 -11.66
CA ARG A 136 -11.98 9.82 -10.49
C ARG A 136 -11.25 10.08 -9.18
N ALA A 137 -10.07 9.50 -9.01
CA ALA A 137 -9.25 9.73 -7.82
C ALA A 137 -8.79 11.19 -7.73
N GLN A 138 -8.39 11.79 -8.85
CA GLN A 138 -8.02 13.20 -8.91
C GLN A 138 -9.22 14.11 -8.63
N GLN A 139 -10.39 13.83 -9.20
CA GLN A 139 -11.62 14.59 -8.91
C GLN A 139 -11.98 14.53 -7.42
N ALA A 140 -11.89 13.35 -6.81
CA ALA A 140 -12.10 13.20 -5.38
C ALA A 140 -11.07 13.99 -4.55
N PHE A 141 -9.79 13.94 -4.96
CA PHE A 141 -8.74 14.75 -4.34
C PHE A 141 -8.96 16.25 -4.52
N ALA A 142 -9.44 16.70 -5.68
CA ALA A 142 -9.76 18.11 -5.92
C ALA A 142 -10.90 18.61 -5.01
N GLN A 143 -11.85 17.75 -4.68
CA GLN A 143 -13.02 18.11 -3.85
C GLN A 143 -12.70 18.14 -2.36
N SER A 144 -11.97 17.16 -1.84
CA SER A 144 -11.81 16.98 -0.38
C SER A 144 -10.35 16.77 0.05
N GLY A 145 -9.42 16.78 -0.90
CA GLY A 145 -8.03 16.42 -0.66
C GLY A 145 -7.19 17.57 -0.15
N PHE A 146 -6.19 17.21 0.64
CA PHE A 146 -5.18 18.13 1.17
C PHE A 146 -3.81 17.47 1.23
N VAL A 147 -2.75 18.29 1.29
CA VAL A 147 -1.36 17.84 1.44
C VAL A 147 -0.80 18.35 2.76
N VAL A 148 -0.10 17.48 3.49
CA VAL A 148 0.49 17.81 4.80
C VAL A 148 1.90 17.27 4.96
N ASP A 149 2.71 17.98 5.75
CA ASP A 149 3.95 17.45 6.34
C ASP A 149 3.57 16.64 7.60
N PRO A 150 3.80 15.32 7.64
CA PRO A 150 3.38 14.48 8.75
C PRO A 150 4.24 14.70 10.00
N ILE A 151 3.63 14.69 11.18
CA ILE A 151 4.35 14.68 12.45
C ILE A 151 4.71 13.24 12.80
N VAL A 152 6.00 12.96 12.93
CA VAL A 152 6.51 11.64 13.31
C VAL A 152 6.30 11.39 14.80
N ILE A 153 5.73 10.25 15.15
CA ILE A 153 5.62 9.81 16.55
C ILE A 153 6.79 8.86 16.82
N PRO A 154 7.73 9.20 17.71
CA PRO A 154 8.98 8.47 17.90
C PRO A 154 8.80 7.18 18.72
N VAL A 155 7.94 6.28 18.24
CA VAL A 155 7.69 4.94 18.77
C VAL A 155 7.62 3.95 17.61
N GLN A 156 8.01 2.70 17.86
CA GLN A 156 7.91 1.64 16.86
C GLN A 156 6.78 0.70 17.23
N LEU A 157 5.74 0.65 16.41
CA LEU A 157 4.66 -0.33 16.55
C LEU A 157 5.12 -1.65 15.95
N THR A 158 5.08 -2.71 16.76
CA THR A 158 5.38 -4.07 16.31
C THR A 158 4.14 -4.94 16.44
N ARG A 159 3.99 -5.88 15.50
CA ARG A 159 3.04 -6.97 15.57
C ARG A 159 3.77 -8.26 15.25
N THR A 160 3.36 -9.37 15.87
CA THR A 160 3.92 -10.69 15.60
C THR A 160 3.87 -10.98 14.09
N ASN A 161 5.04 -11.16 13.47
CA ASN A 161 5.27 -11.41 12.03
C ASN A 161 5.23 -10.19 11.07
N ASP A 162 5.01 -8.97 11.57
CA ASP A 162 5.08 -7.75 10.76
C ASP A 162 6.36 -6.95 11.07
N ALA A 163 6.79 -6.10 10.13
CA ALA A 163 7.88 -5.17 10.35
C ALA A 163 7.47 -4.06 11.32
N SER A 164 8.42 -3.49 12.06
CA SER A 164 8.19 -2.29 12.86
C SER A 164 7.70 -1.14 11.99
N VAL A 165 6.62 -0.48 12.39
CA VAL A 165 6.07 0.70 11.71
C VAL A 165 6.15 1.90 12.64
N THR A 166 6.64 3.03 12.13
CA THR A 166 6.59 4.31 12.85
C THR A 166 5.26 4.99 12.54
N PRO A 167 4.39 5.24 13.54
CA PRO A 167 3.12 5.91 13.30
C PRO A 167 3.35 7.39 12.98
N LEU A 168 2.54 7.91 12.06
CA LEU A 168 2.56 9.31 11.65
C LEU A 168 1.23 9.97 12.00
N LEU A 169 1.29 11.19 12.52
CA LEU A 169 0.12 12.04 12.72
C LEU A 169 0.01 13.04 11.56
N LEU A 170 -1.15 13.06 10.91
CA LEU A 170 -1.51 13.96 9.82
C LEU A 170 -2.45 15.02 10.39
N VAL A 171 -2.11 16.30 10.29
CA VAL A 171 -2.90 17.41 10.84
C VAL A 171 -3.76 17.98 9.72
N GLY A 172 -5.09 17.83 9.81
CA GLY A 172 -6.00 18.37 8.81
C GLY A 172 -5.97 19.91 8.72
N PRO A 173 -6.50 20.50 7.64
CA PRO A 173 -6.43 21.94 7.38
C PRO A 173 -7.13 22.80 8.44
N THR A 174 -8.08 22.23 9.19
CA THR A 174 -8.82 22.91 10.26
C THR A 174 -8.20 22.69 11.65
N ALA A 175 -7.15 21.88 11.76
CA ALA A 175 -6.53 21.51 13.02
C ALA A 175 -5.28 22.37 13.31
N SER A 176 -5.01 22.62 14.60
CA SER A 176 -3.83 23.38 15.03
C SER A 176 -2.59 22.49 15.03
N ALA A 177 -1.63 22.80 14.16
CA ALA A 177 -0.34 22.09 14.10
C ALA A 177 0.43 22.18 15.42
N GLN A 178 0.44 23.35 16.06
CA GLN A 178 1.11 23.55 17.35
C GLN A 178 0.52 22.69 18.46
N GLN A 179 -0.81 22.59 18.51
CA GLN A 179 -1.49 21.74 19.49
C GLN A 179 -1.18 20.26 19.21
N ALA A 180 -1.17 19.86 17.94
CA ALA A 180 -0.84 18.50 17.54
C ALA A 180 0.60 18.11 17.88
N GLU A 181 1.58 19.00 17.65
CA GLU A 181 2.97 18.76 18.01
C GLU A 181 3.16 18.60 19.54
N ALA A 182 2.57 19.49 20.33
CA ALA A 182 2.61 19.40 21.78
C ALA A 182 1.96 18.10 22.29
N TRP A 183 0.82 17.73 21.70
CA TRP A 183 0.14 16.48 22.01
C TRP A 183 0.97 15.25 21.63
N VAL A 184 1.62 15.24 20.46
CA VAL A 184 2.47 14.11 20.03
C VAL A 184 3.61 13.87 21.00
N ALA A 185 4.27 14.93 21.50
CA ALA A 185 5.34 14.78 22.48
C ALA A 185 4.84 14.12 23.78
N ALA A 186 3.69 14.57 24.30
CA ALA A 186 3.07 13.98 25.49
C ALA A 186 2.60 12.53 25.25
N PHE A 187 1.99 12.27 24.10
CA PHE A 187 1.51 10.95 23.71
C PHE A 187 2.67 9.95 23.52
N ALA A 188 3.75 10.36 22.86
CA ALA A 188 4.94 9.53 22.72
C ALA A 188 5.56 9.16 24.06
N ASN A 189 5.64 10.12 25.00
CA ASN A 189 6.12 9.86 26.36
C ASN A 189 5.20 8.87 27.10
N ARG A 190 3.88 9.01 26.98
CA ARG A 190 2.90 8.05 27.54
C ARG A 190 3.12 6.63 27.02
N LEU A 191 3.24 6.47 25.70
CA LEU A 191 3.50 5.16 25.09
C LEU A 191 4.86 4.57 25.49
N GLN A 192 5.88 5.39 25.71
CA GLN A 192 7.20 4.91 26.14
C GLN A 192 7.23 4.52 27.62
N THR A 193 6.42 5.17 28.46
CA THR A 193 6.39 4.95 29.92
C THR A 193 5.35 3.92 30.36
N SER A 194 4.35 3.62 29.52
CA SER A 194 3.27 2.67 29.83
C SER A 194 3.18 1.54 28.79
N PRO A 195 3.72 0.33 29.10
CA PRO A 195 3.64 -0.82 28.20
C PRO A 195 2.21 -1.23 27.84
N ASP A 196 1.26 -1.07 28.76
CA ASP A 196 -0.14 -1.41 28.55
C ASP A 196 -0.81 -0.46 27.55
N GLU A 197 -0.55 0.85 27.65
CA GLU A 197 -1.05 1.83 26.68
C GLU A 197 -0.43 1.59 25.29
N PHE A 198 0.87 1.27 25.24
CA PHE A 198 1.54 0.91 24.00
C PHE A 198 0.92 -0.33 23.33
N ALA A 199 0.68 -1.39 24.10
CA ALA A 199 0.07 -2.61 23.59
C ALA A 199 -1.37 -2.36 23.10
N ALA A 200 -2.15 -1.59 23.85
CA ALA A 200 -3.52 -1.22 23.48
C ALA A 200 -3.57 -0.39 22.20
N PHE A 201 -2.72 0.64 22.09
CA PHE A 201 -2.62 1.48 20.90
C PHE A 201 -2.16 0.69 19.68
N SER A 202 -1.11 -0.14 19.81
CA SER A 202 -0.62 -1.00 18.74
C SER A 202 -1.74 -1.92 18.22
N LYS A 203 -2.45 -2.59 19.14
CA LYS A 203 -3.58 -3.46 18.80
C LYS A 203 -4.70 -2.69 18.10
N ALA A 204 -5.07 -1.51 18.59
CA ALA A 204 -6.12 -0.68 17.99
C ALA A 204 -5.73 -0.19 16.59
N ALA A 205 -4.50 0.29 16.41
CA ALA A 205 -3.98 0.76 15.13
C ALA A 205 -3.99 -0.36 14.07
N PHE A 206 -3.48 -1.55 14.41
CA PHE A 206 -3.49 -2.69 13.48
C PHE A 206 -4.89 -3.26 13.24
N SER A 207 -5.80 -3.16 14.22
CA SER A 207 -7.21 -3.51 14.05
C SER A 207 -7.91 -2.56 13.06
N ALA A 208 -7.60 -1.26 13.12
CA ALA A 208 -8.19 -0.24 12.25
C ALA A 208 -7.78 -0.37 10.76
N LEU A 209 -6.68 -1.08 10.49
CA LEU A 209 -6.33 -1.54 9.14
C LEU A 209 -7.31 -2.63 8.63
N GLY A 210 -7.87 -3.46 9.51
CA GLY A 210 -8.84 -4.51 9.18
C GLY A 210 -8.29 -5.62 8.25
N SER A 211 -9.06 -6.69 8.04
CA SER A 211 -8.85 -7.64 6.94
C SER A 211 -9.30 -7.07 5.57
N SER A 212 -9.88 -5.86 5.58
CA SER A 212 -10.51 -5.18 4.44
C SER A 212 -9.56 -4.31 3.62
N VAL A 213 -8.26 -4.31 3.91
CA VAL A 213 -7.27 -3.87 2.93
C VAL A 213 -7.37 -4.85 1.78
N LYS A 214 -8.11 -4.47 0.72
CA LYS A 214 -7.95 -5.11 -0.58
C LYS A 214 -6.45 -5.10 -0.84
N SER A 215 -5.85 -6.29 -0.99
CA SER A 215 -4.42 -6.43 -1.22
C SER A 215 -3.98 -5.44 -2.31
N GLY A 216 -3.20 -4.43 -1.91
CA GLY A 216 -2.85 -3.25 -2.73
C GLY A 216 -3.13 -1.87 -2.10
N ASP A 217 -4.06 -1.72 -1.15
CA ASP A 217 -4.30 -0.46 -0.41
C ASP A 217 -3.77 -0.54 1.02
N CYS A 218 -2.45 -0.72 1.15
CA CYS A 218 -1.80 -0.95 2.44
C CYS A 218 -1.71 0.28 3.34
N GLU A 219 -2.18 1.45 2.91
CA GLU A 219 -2.10 2.72 3.64
C GLU A 219 -3.49 3.34 3.87
N LYS A 220 -3.79 3.74 5.11
CA LYS A 220 -5.06 4.36 5.50
C LYS A 220 -4.83 5.52 6.47
N ALA A 221 -5.63 6.57 6.35
CA ALA A 221 -5.77 7.58 7.40
C ALA A 221 -6.99 7.26 8.26
N VAL A 222 -6.80 7.24 9.57
CA VAL A 222 -7.83 6.97 10.58
C VAL A 222 -7.89 8.17 11.51
N ALA A 223 -9.09 8.69 11.79
CA ALA A 223 -9.25 9.84 12.67
C ALA A 223 -8.66 9.52 14.06
N ALA A 224 -7.87 10.45 14.60
CA ALA A 224 -7.04 10.17 15.77
C ALA A 224 -7.87 9.91 17.03
N ASP A 225 -8.99 10.61 17.17
CA ASP A 225 -10.00 10.46 18.21
C ASP A 225 -10.62 9.06 18.27
N THR A 226 -10.69 8.35 17.14
CA THR A 226 -11.20 6.97 17.10
C THR A 226 -10.25 5.95 17.72
N LEU A 227 -8.96 6.27 17.80
CA LEU A 227 -7.94 5.42 18.43
C LEU A 227 -7.56 5.91 19.82
N VAL A 228 -7.59 7.22 20.03
CA VAL A 228 -7.16 7.90 21.26
C VAL A 228 -8.15 9.03 21.55
N PRO A 229 -9.09 8.88 22.51
CA PRO A 229 -10.21 9.80 22.73
C PRO A 229 -9.85 11.27 23.01
N ASP A 230 -8.63 11.55 23.46
CA ASP A 230 -8.09 12.89 23.76
C ASP A 230 -7.21 13.46 22.63
N ALA A 231 -7.18 12.82 21.46
CA ALA A 231 -6.40 13.30 20.33
C ALA A 231 -6.95 14.64 19.76
N PRO A 232 -6.08 15.47 19.15
CA PRO A 232 -6.49 16.73 18.55
C PRO A 232 -7.57 16.54 17.49
N ALA A 233 -8.63 17.35 17.57
CA ALA A 233 -9.71 17.32 16.60
C ALA A 233 -9.18 17.63 15.18
N GLY A 234 -9.60 16.83 14.20
CA GLY A 234 -9.14 16.96 12.81
C GLY A 234 -7.73 16.42 12.55
N ALA A 235 -7.12 15.69 13.49
CA ALA A 235 -5.91 14.93 13.25
C ALA A 235 -6.21 13.47 12.86
N PHE A 236 -5.31 12.86 12.10
CA PHE A 236 -5.46 11.49 11.61
C PHE A 236 -4.17 10.71 11.80
N PHE A 237 -4.24 9.46 12.23
CA PHE A 237 -3.10 8.55 12.14
C PHE A 237 -3.00 7.95 10.75
N LYS A 238 -1.82 8.05 10.14
CA LYS A 238 -1.48 7.20 9.00
C LYS A 238 -1.03 5.84 9.52
N ILE A 239 -1.69 4.79 9.06
CA ILE A 239 -1.35 3.41 9.40
C ILE A 239 -1.05 2.65 8.11
N SER A 240 0.06 1.92 8.07
CA SER A 240 0.50 1.16 6.90
C SER A 240 0.94 -0.26 7.26
N ARG A 241 0.74 -1.19 6.32
CA ARG A 241 1.30 -2.57 6.36
C ARG A 241 2.57 -2.75 5.52
N GLU A 242 2.99 -1.75 4.75
CA GLU A 242 4.14 -1.90 3.85
C GLU A 242 5.48 -1.91 4.62
N LYS A 243 6.38 -2.82 4.20
CA LYS A 243 7.73 -3.00 4.74
C LYS A 243 8.68 -1.84 4.44
N GLY A 244 8.30 -0.94 3.55
CA GLY A 244 9.03 0.29 3.28
C GLY A 244 8.04 1.43 3.33
N LEU A 245 8.22 2.38 4.24
CA LEU A 245 7.63 3.69 4.01
C LEU A 245 8.13 4.14 2.64
N LYS A 246 7.25 4.39 1.68
CA LYS A 246 7.61 5.27 0.56
C LYS A 246 8.03 6.59 1.21
N ILE A 247 9.32 6.90 1.16
CA ILE A 247 9.88 8.07 1.84
C ILE A 247 9.53 9.28 0.98
N GLY A 248 8.40 9.88 1.28
CA GLY A 248 7.97 11.17 0.75
C GLY A 248 7.81 12.14 1.90
N ARG A 249 8.39 13.35 1.76
CA ARG A 249 8.28 14.39 2.79
C ARG A 249 6.82 14.74 3.09
N TYR A 250 5.96 14.72 2.07
CA TYR A 250 4.56 15.10 2.20
C TYR A 250 3.62 13.90 2.04
N VAL A 251 2.43 14.02 2.61
CA VAL A 251 1.36 13.03 2.49
C VAL A 251 0.12 13.69 1.87
N ALA A 252 -0.39 13.11 0.79
CA ALA A 252 -1.67 13.48 0.20
C ALA A 252 -2.79 12.68 0.87
N VAL A 253 -3.82 13.37 1.37
CA VAL A 253 -4.96 12.77 2.09
C VAL A 253 -6.27 13.12 1.40
N TRP A 254 -7.14 12.15 1.14
CA TRP A 254 -8.48 12.39 0.58
C TRP A 254 -9.44 11.21 0.80
N ALA A 255 -10.73 11.46 0.65
CA ALA A 255 -11.75 10.41 0.63
C ALA A 255 -12.06 10.04 -0.82
N SER A 256 -11.99 8.76 -1.20
CA SER A 256 -12.40 8.33 -2.55
C SER A 256 -13.91 8.48 -2.80
N LYS A 257 -14.69 8.63 -1.73
CA LYS A 257 -16.15 8.86 -1.71
C LYS A 257 -16.48 9.75 -0.50
N PRO A 258 -17.55 10.56 -0.53
CA PRO A 258 -17.88 11.52 0.54
C PRO A 258 -17.95 10.94 1.96
N SER A 259 -18.35 9.68 2.12
CA SER A 259 -18.42 8.96 3.40
C SER A 259 -17.48 7.75 3.47
N GLY A 260 -16.50 7.69 2.56
CA GLY A 260 -15.55 6.59 2.46
C GLY A 260 -14.35 6.74 3.41
N PRO A 261 -13.54 5.68 3.57
CA PRO A 261 -12.29 5.77 4.31
C PRO A 261 -11.33 6.78 3.66
N LEU A 262 -10.56 7.50 4.48
CA LEU A 262 -9.51 8.39 4.01
C LEU A 262 -8.30 7.58 3.55
N ARG A 263 -7.84 7.89 2.34
CA ARG A 263 -6.57 7.42 1.79
C ARG A 263 -5.49 8.42 2.18
N ALA A 264 -4.30 7.93 2.49
CA ALA A 264 -3.14 8.74 2.80
C ALA A 264 -1.92 8.14 2.08
N VAL A 265 -1.36 8.87 1.11
CA VAL A 265 -0.28 8.39 0.24
C VAL A 265 0.93 9.32 0.34
N HIS A 266 2.13 8.78 0.52
CA HIS A 266 3.35 9.59 0.48
C HIS A 266 3.60 10.12 -0.93
N ILE A 267 4.01 11.39 -0.99
CA ILE A 267 4.43 12.04 -2.23
C ILE A 267 5.91 11.74 -2.43
N ALA A 268 6.22 10.81 -3.34
CA ALA A 268 7.59 10.55 -3.75
C ALA A 268 8.21 11.84 -4.34
N ALA A 269 9.45 12.14 -3.94
CA ALA A 269 10.21 13.29 -4.43
C ALA A 269 10.55 13.13 -5.92
#